data_AF-A0A428VY32-F1
#
_entry.id   AF-A0A428VY32-F1
#
_cell.length_a   1.000
_cell.length_b   1.000
_cell.length_c   1.000
_cell.angle_alpha   90.00
_cell.angle_beta   90.00
_cell.angle_gamma   90.00
#
_symmetry.space_group_name_H-M   'P 1'
#
loop_
_entity.id
_entity.type
_entity.pdbx_description
1 polymer ?
#
loop_
_entity_poly.entity_id
_entity_poly.type
_entity_poly.pdbx_seq_one_letter_code
_entity_poly.pdbx_strand_id
1 'polypeptide(L)'
;MDCQRCREAVSAMVDAQASPAEEAAAEIHLSWCPACRETAERLVVLTRLMRVRPAGPCPDFATSLLTAYDAHMGSGRTSEPDRPNCVPEHLVVWIVGTGRCDCAAGCSCGCQKGQSCRCHAIIT
;
A
#
# COMPACT_ATOMS: atom_id res chain seq x y z
N MET A 1 4.30 11.32 -23.44
CA MET A 1 2.96 11.97 -23.41
C MET A 1 3.10 13.46 -23.68
N ASP A 2 2.03 14.12 -24.12
CA ASP A 2 1.96 15.58 -24.21
C ASP A 2 1.73 16.24 -22.83
N CYS A 3 1.80 17.58 -22.80
CA CYS A 3 1.66 18.35 -21.55
C CYS A 3 0.27 18.22 -20.92
N GLN A 4 -0.78 18.07 -21.72
CA GLN A 4 -2.15 17.97 -21.19
C GLN A 4 -2.33 16.64 -20.46
N ARG A 5 -1.93 15.54 -21.09
CA ARG A 5 -1.98 14.20 -20.47
C ARG A 5 -1.05 14.09 -19.27
N CYS A 6 0.08 14.81 -19.27
CA CYS A 6 0.95 14.91 -18.09
C CYS A 6 0.26 15.60 -16.92
N ARG A 7 -0.43 16.72 -17.15
CA ARG A 7 -1.19 17.39 -16.08
C ARG A 7 -2.31 16.53 -15.51
N GLU A 8 -3.00 15.79 -16.36
CA GLU A 8 -4.05 14.84 -15.94
C GLU A 8 -3.46 13.70 -15.08
N ALA A 9 -2.36 13.08 -15.52
CA ALA A 9 -1.68 12.04 -14.77
C ALA A 9 -1.16 12.56 -13.42
N VAL A 10 -0.54 13.75 -13.39
CA VAL A 10 -0.07 14.38 -12.14
C VAL A 10 -1.23 14.68 -11.18
N SER A 11 -2.39 15.13 -11.68
CA SER A 11 -3.58 15.29 -10.85
C SER A 11 -4.00 13.95 -10.24
N ALA A 12 -4.08 12.89 -11.06
CA ALA A 12 -4.42 11.56 -10.59
C ALA A 12 -3.40 11.02 -9.56
N MET A 13 -2.11 11.29 -9.73
CA MET A 13 -1.06 10.93 -8.76
C MET A 13 -1.31 11.58 -7.40
N VAL A 14 -1.59 12.89 -7.40
CA VAL A 14 -1.86 13.64 -6.17
C VAL A 14 -3.12 13.13 -5.45
N ASP A 15 -4.08 12.60 -6.19
CA ASP A 15 -5.29 11.97 -5.64
C ASP A 15 -5.13 10.47 -5.34
N ALA A 16 -3.95 9.88 -5.56
CA ALA A 16 -3.66 8.44 -5.45
C ALA A 16 -4.57 7.57 -6.35
N GLN A 17 -4.87 8.06 -7.55
CA GLN A 17 -5.72 7.42 -8.56
C GLN A 17 -4.99 7.08 -9.86
N ALA A 18 -3.73 7.49 -10.01
CA ALA A 18 -2.93 7.18 -11.19
C ALA A 18 -2.57 5.67 -11.22
N SER A 19 -2.60 5.08 -12.42
CA SER A 19 -2.02 3.77 -12.64
C SER A 19 -0.49 3.84 -12.68
N PRO A 20 0.24 2.74 -12.39
CA PRO A 20 1.70 2.72 -12.48
C PRO A 20 2.25 3.12 -13.86
N ALA A 21 1.49 2.83 -14.93
CA ALA A 21 1.87 3.21 -16.29
C ALA A 21 1.76 4.73 -16.53
N GLU A 22 0.74 5.37 -15.95
CA GLU A 22 0.58 6.83 -16.01
C GLU A 22 1.64 7.54 -15.19
N GLU A 23 1.97 7.03 -14.00
CA GLU A 23 3.06 7.54 -13.15
C GLU A 23 4.40 7.53 -13.90
N ALA A 24 4.81 6.37 -14.42
CA ALA A 24 6.06 6.23 -15.15
C ALA A 24 6.12 7.16 -16.38
N ALA A 25 5.02 7.26 -17.12
CA ALA A 25 4.97 8.09 -18.32
C ALA A 25 4.97 9.60 -17.97
N ALA A 26 4.40 9.99 -16.83
CA ALA A 26 4.45 11.35 -16.31
C ALA A 26 5.85 11.72 -15.80
N GLU A 27 6.53 10.82 -15.08
CA GLU A 27 7.93 11.00 -14.64
C GLU A 27 8.86 11.27 -15.82
N ILE A 28 8.73 10.50 -16.91
CA ILE A 28 9.48 10.74 -18.14
C ILE A 28 9.23 12.15 -18.68
N HIS A 29 7.97 12.63 -18.69
CA HIS A 29 7.65 13.98 -19.17
C HIS A 29 8.20 15.08 -18.23
N LEU A 30 8.08 14.88 -16.92
CA LEU A 30 8.56 15.80 -15.89
C LEU A 30 10.09 15.92 -15.89
N SER A 31 10.83 14.93 -16.40
CA SER A 31 12.29 15.00 -16.49
C SER A 31 12.79 16.17 -17.37
N TRP A 32 12.04 16.55 -18.40
CA TRP A 32 12.48 17.57 -19.38
C TRP A 32 11.57 18.80 -19.45
N CYS A 33 10.29 18.71 -19.06
CA CYS A 33 9.35 19.83 -19.19
C CYS A 33 9.26 20.69 -17.90
N PRO A 34 9.84 21.91 -17.87
CA PRO A 34 9.81 22.78 -16.69
C PRO A 34 8.40 23.27 -16.33
N ALA A 35 7.55 23.54 -17.33
CA ALA A 35 6.19 24.01 -17.10
C ALA A 35 5.30 22.95 -16.39
N CYS A 36 5.50 21.67 -16.72
CA CYS A 36 4.81 20.58 -16.05
C CYS A 36 5.34 20.34 -14.63
N ARG A 37 6.64 20.55 -14.37
CA ARG A 37 7.19 20.51 -12.99
C ARG A 37 6.58 21.59 -12.10
N GLU A 38 6.52 22.82 -12.60
CA GLU A 38 5.89 23.95 -11.90
C GLU A 38 4.39 23.68 -11.62
N THR A 39 3.69 23.07 -12.59
CA THR A 39 2.29 22.68 -12.40
C THR A 39 2.14 21.59 -11.33
N ALA A 40 3.02 20.59 -11.32
CA ALA A 40 3.00 19.52 -10.32
C ALA A 40 3.22 20.05 -8.90
N GLU A 41 4.21 20.92 -8.72
CA GLU A 41 4.49 21.58 -7.43
C GLU A 41 3.27 22.39 -6.94
N ARG A 42 2.63 23.15 -7.84
CA ARG A 42 1.41 23.91 -7.51
C ARG A 42 0.25 23.01 -7.11
N LEU A 43 0.05 21.88 -7.81
CA LEU A 43 -1.01 20.93 -7.49
C LEU A 43 -0.81 20.32 -6.10
N VAL A 44 0.41 19.94 -5.72
CA VAL A 44 0.71 19.43 -4.37
C VAL A 44 0.35 20.46 -3.29
N VAL A 45 0.76 21.72 -3.50
CA VAL A 45 0.45 22.82 -2.55
C VAL A 45 -1.06 23.04 -2.45
N LEU A 46 -1.75 23.12 -3.59
CA LEU A 46 -3.20 23.34 -3.63
C LEU A 46 -3.95 22.21 -2.92
N THR A 47 -3.61 20.96 -3.20
CA THR A 47 -4.25 19.80 -2.58
C THR A 47 -4.06 19.79 -1.07
N ARG A 48 -2.86 20.15 -0.58
CA ARG A 48 -2.61 20.26 0.86
C ARG A 48 -3.48 21.34 1.50
N LEU A 49 -3.60 22.52 0.87
CA LEU A 49 -4.44 23.60 1.36
C LEU A 49 -5.93 23.23 1.42
N MET A 50 -6.41 22.44 0.45
CA MET A 50 -7.82 22.01 0.42
C MET A 50 -8.13 20.88 1.41
N ARG A 51 -7.19 19.95 1.63
CA ARG A 51 -7.43 18.75 2.44
C ARG A 51 -7.08 18.91 3.91
N VAL A 52 -6.16 19.81 4.26
CA VAL A 52 -5.73 20.00 5.65
C VAL A 52 -6.66 20.99 6.34
N ARG A 53 -7.34 20.53 7.38
CA ARG A 53 -8.14 21.36 8.29
C ARG A 53 -7.77 21.01 9.73
N PRO A 54 -7.88 21.94 10.70
CA PRO A 54 -7.80 21.60 12.10
C PRO A 54 -8.70 20.40 12.42
N ALA A 55 -8.12 19.41 13.11
CA ALA A 55 -8.90 18.29 13.61
C ALA A 55 -9.90 18.82 14.64
N GLY A 56 -11.15 18.35 14.54
CA GLY A 56 -12.09 18.53 15.66
C GLY A 56 -11.61 17.74 16.88
N PRO A 57 -12.22 17.94 18.06
CA PRO A 57 -11.88 17.18 19.25
C PRO A 57 -11.97 15.68 18.96
N CYS A 58 -10.86 14.96 19.14
CA CYS A 58 -10.81 13.50 19.03
C CYS A 58 -9.95 12.94 20.17
N PRO A 59 -10.17 11.69 20.59
CA PRO A 59 -9.29 11.02 21.53
C PRO A 59 -7.86 10.97 20.97
N ASP A 60 -6.86 11.20 21.84
CA ASP A 60 -5.46 11.05 21.46
C ASP A 60 -5.09 9.56 21.44
N PHE A 61 -4.84 9.04 20.24
CA PHE A 61 -4.41 7.67 20.02
C PHE A 61 -2.89 7.54 19.80
N ALA A 62 -2.13 8.64 19.84
CA ALA A 62 -0.72 8.63 19.47
C ALA A 62 0.08 7.61 20.29
N THR A 63 -0.06 7.63 21.62
CA THR A 63 0.65 6.70 22.51
C THR A 63 0.26 5.24 22.25
N SER A 64 -1.04 4.94 22.12
CA SER A 64 -1.51 3.58 21.88
C SER A 64 -1.04 3.04 20.54
N LEU A 65 -1.05 3.89 19.50
CA LEU A 65 -0.63 3.51 18.16
C LEU A 65 0.88 3.29 18.08
N LEU A 66 1.68 4.18 18.69
CA LEU A 66 3.13 4.01 18.75
C LEU A 66 3.52 2.75 19.54
N THR A 67 2.85 2.48 20.66
CA THR A 67 3.08 1.25 21.45
C THR A 67 2.76 0.00 20.62
N ALA A 68 1.65 0.01 19.88
CA ALA A 68 1.28 -1.09 18.99
C ALA A 68 2.28 -1.26 17.83
N TYR A 69 2.79 -0.16 17.28
CA TYR A 69 3.82 -0.16 16.23
C TYR A 69 5.13 -0.75 16.75
N ASP A 70 5.61 -0.31 17.90
CA ASP A 70 6.84 -0.82 18.52
C ASP A 70 6.70 -2.30 18.89
N ALA A 71 5.53 -2.74 19.37
CA ALA A 71 5.27 -4.16 19.59
C ALA A 71 5.27 -4.97 18.27
N HIS A 72 4.81 -4.37 17.17
CA HIS A 72 4.85 -4.99 15.85
C HIS A 72 6.30 -5.11 15.33
N MET A 73 7.07 -4.03 15.41
CA MET A 73 8.46 -3.96 14.94
C MET A 73 9.44 -4.72 15.85
N GLY A 74 9.29 -4.62 17.16
CA GLY A 74 10.10 -5.29 18.18
C GLY A 74 9.84 -6.80 18.28
N SER A 75 8.79 -7.31 17.62
CA SER A 75 8.51 -8.76 17.53
C SER A 75 9.50 -9.54 16.64
N GLY A 76 10.60 -8.93 16.17
CA GLY A 76 11.68 -9.64 15.49
C GLY A 76 11.27 -10.33 14.20
N ARG A 77 10.17 -9.91 13.57
CA ARG A 77 9.83 -10.34 12.21
C ARG A 77 10.67 -9.52 11.24
N THR A 78 11.80 -10.10 10.81
CA THR A 78 12.37 -9.77 9.50
C THR A 78 11.25 -9.96 8.49
N SER A 79 10.92 -8.89 7.78
CA SER A 79 9.87 -8.81 6.78
C SER A 79 10.23 -9.62 5.54
N GLU A 80 10.18 -10.93 5.65
CA GLU A 80 9.68 -11.73 4.55
C GLU A 80 8.49 -12.48 5.15
N PRO A 81 7.24 -12.06 4.89
CA PRO A 81 6.11 -12.89 5.26
C PRO A 81 6.35 -14.23 4.58
N ASP A 82 6.42 -15.30 5.37
CA ASP A 82 6.57 -16.69 4.93
C ASP A 82 5.46 -16.96 3.91
N ARG A 83 5.73 -16.61 2.64
CA ARG A 83 4.75 -16.64 1.57
C ARG A 83 4.46 -18.11 1.39
N PRO A 84 3.19 -18.54 1.52
CA PRO A 84 2.90 -19.94 1.26
C PRO A 84 3.38 -20.24 -0.17
N ASN A 85 4.23 -21.26 -0.34
CA ASN A 85 4.79 -21.63 -1.64
C ASN A 85 3.74 -21.88 -2.73
N CYS A 86 2.47 -22.07 -2.34
CA CYS A 86 1.34 -22.22 -3.24
C CYS A 86 0.77 -20.90 -3.80
N VAL A 87 1.22 -19.72 -3.34
CA VAL A 87 0.73 -18.44 -3.86
C VAL A 87 1.75 -17.86 -4.85
N PRO A 88 1.42 -17.72 -6.14
CA PRO A 88 2.34 -17.17 -7.14
C PRO A 88 2.63 -15.69 -6.86
N GLU A 89 3.90 -15.26 -7.00
CA GLU A 89 4.46 -13.99 -6.48
C GLU A 89 3.62 -12.72 -6.73
N HIS A 90 2.91 -12.65 -7.85
CA HIS A 90 2.13 -11.49 -8.27
C HIS A 90 0.86 -11.22 -7.45
N LEU A 91 0.45 -12.13 -6.57
CA LEU A 91 -0.72 -11.94 -5.69
C LEU A 91 -0.32 -11.33 -4.35
N VAL A 92 -1.03 -10.30 -3.91
CA VAL A 92 -0.88 -9.71 -2.56
C VAL A 92 -1.65 -10.56 -1.56
N VAL A 93 -0.99 -11.03 -0.50
CA VAL A 93 -1.60 -11.87 0.54
C VAL A 93 -1.75 -11.06 1.83
N TRP A 94 -2.99 -10.98 2.33
CA TRP A 94 -3.29 -10.42 3.65
C TRP A 94 -3.65 -11.56 4.61
N ILE A 95 -3.13 -11.52 5.83
CA ILE A 95 -3.39 -12.56 6.84
C ILE A 95 -4.81 -12.38 7.40
N VAL A 96 -5.73 -13.31 7.10
CA VAL A 96 -7.11 -13.27 7.62
C VAL A 96 -7.50 -14.62 8.25
N GLY A 97 -7.56 -14.65 9.59
CA GLY A 97 -8.30 -15.68 10.35
C GLY A 97 -7.56 -16.99 10.71
N THR A 98 -8.25 -17.85 11.46
CA THR A 98 -7.75 -19.06 12.17
C THR A 98 -8.52 -20.35 11.82
N GLY A 99 -8.91 -20.55 10.56
CA GLY A 99 -9.68 -21.74 10.12
C GLY A 99 -8.87 -23.05 10.11
N ARG A 100 -9.55 -24.21 9.97
CA ARG A 100 -8.91 -25.51 9.67
C ARG A 100 -8.47 -25.55 8.20
N CYS A 101 -7.26 -26.05 7.90
CA CYS A 101 -6.68 -26.00 6.56
C CYS A 101 -7.17 -27.16 5.66
N ASP A 102 -7.56 -26.84 4.43
CA ASP A 102 -7.79 -27.78 3.33
C ASP A 102 -6.75 -27.54 2.21
N CYS A 103 -5.47 -27.45 2.62
CA CYS A 103 -4.35 -27.08 1.73
C CYS A 103 -4.00 -28.18 0.72
N ALA A 104 -3.51 -27.79 -0.46
CA ALA A 104 -2.96 -28.72 -1.45
C ALA A 104 -1.75 -29.51 -0.92
N ALA A 105 -1.58 -30.74 -1.41
CA ALA A 105 -0.45 -31.60 -1.05
C ALA A 105 0.89 -30.92 -1.40
N GLY A 106 1.69 -30.61 -0.36
CA GLY A 106 2.99 -29.92 -0.51
C GLY A 106 3.13 -28.59 0.25
N CYS A 107 2.10 -28.11 0.96
CA CYS A 107 2.22 -26.87 1.77
C CYS A 107 3.18 -27.07 2.95
N SER A 108 4.26 -26.28 3.03
CA SER A 108 5.18 -26.22 4.17
C SER A 108 4.77 -25.18 5.23
N CYS A 109 3.57 -24.63 5.13
CA CYS A 109 3.01 -23.57 5.97
C CYS A 109 2.76 -23.94 7.46
N GLY A 110 3.14 -25.14 7.91
CA GLY A 110 3.12 -25.55 9.31
C GLY A 110 1.77 -25.95 9.92
N CYS A 111 0.65 -25.74 9.22
CA CYS A 111 -0.71 -26.07 9.71
C CYS A 111 -1.01 -27.58 9.80
N GLN A 112 -0.25 -28.42 9.08
CA GLN A 112 -0.35 -29.89 9.07
C GLN A 112 0.01 -30.59 10.41
N LYS A 113 0.35 -29.82 11.45
CA LYS A 113 0.63 -30.31 12.82
C LYS A 113 -0.45 -29.92 13.86
N GLY A 114 -1.67 -29.60 13.41
CA GLY A 114 -2.79 -29.26 14.29
C GLY A 114 -2.84 -27.79 14.74
N GLN A 115 -2.10 -26.91 14.07
CA GLN A 115 -2.08 -25.45 14.30
C GLN A 115 -3.10 -24.74 13.38
N SER A 116 -3.61 -23.58 13.80
CA SER A 116 -4.59 -22.78 13.03
C SER A 116 -4.02 -22.32 11.69
N CYS A 117 -4.79 -22.45 10.61
CA CYS A 117 -4.39 -22.03 9.25
C CYS A 117 -4.32 -20.50 9.16
N ARG A 118 -3.32 -19.96 8.43
CA ARG A 118 -3.09 -18.52 8.23
C ARG A 118 -3.21 -18.08 6.76
N CYS A 119 -3.75 -18.95 5.90
CA CYS A 119 -3.57 -18.85 4.44
C CYS A 119 -4.82 -18.46 3.65
N HIS A 120 -5.97 -18.13 4.28
CA HIS A 120 -7.18 -17.88 3.50
C HIS A 120 -7.20 -16.44 2.95
N ALA A 121 -7.08 -16.31 1.63
CA ALA A 121 -7.43 -15.10 0.91
C ALA A 121 -8.95 -15.06 0.71
N ILE A 122 -9.60 -14.01 1.20
CA ILE A 122 -10.99 -13.70 0.78
C ILE A 122 -10.90 -13.24 -0.66
N ILE A 123 -11.39 -14.05 -1.60
CA ILE A 123 -11.69 -13.61 -2.95
C ILE A 123 -13.09 -13.01 -2.89
N THR A 124 -13.18 -11.69 -2.91
CA THR A 124 -14.39 -10.93 -3.27
C THR A 124 -14.08 -10.08 -4.48
#